data_AF-A0A1V2NHM9-F1
#
_entry.id   AF-A0A1V2NHM9-F1
#
_cell.length_a   1.000
_cell.length_b   1.000
_cell.length_c   1.000
_cell.angle_alpha   90.00
_cell.angle_beta   90.00
_cell.angle_gamma   90.00
#
_symmetry.space_group_name_H-M   'P 1'
#
loop_
_entity.id
_entity.type
_entity.pdbx_description
1 polymer ?
#
loop_
_entity_poly.entity_id
_entity_poly.type
_entity_poly.pdbx_seq_one_letter_code
_entity_poly.pdbx_strand_id
1 'polypeptide(L)'
;MSRETRRDVDLESPVSLDWTLTELLDWIAAADARCHDERLLGALDAIDRALAPTTAPTPPAVVLVRALAPRVAADPSLGRRRLGDVIGQAAPAPAESARALVAV
;
A
#
# COMPACT_ATOMS: atom_id res chain seq x y z
N MET A 1 14.10 11.20 -26.77
CA MET A 1 13.56 11.64 -25.47
C MET A 1 13.89 10.59 -24.44
N SER A 2 15.01 10.79 -23.77
CA SER A 2 15.56 9.92 -22.73
C SER A 2 14.74 10.06 -21.45
N ARG A 3 14.18 8.97 -20.94
CA ARG A 3 13.64 8.88 -19.57
C ARG A 3 14.38 7.77 -18.85
N GLU A 4 15.58 8.15 -18.45
CA GLU A 4 16.23 7.84 -17.18
C GLU A 4 15.76 6.58 -16.44
N THR A 5 16.61 5.55 -16.54
CA THR A 5 16.75 4.37 -15.69
C THR A 5 16.72 4.74 -14.20
N ARG A 6 15.54 4.81 -13.59
CA ARG A 6 15.38 4.93 -12.14
C ARG A 6 15.42 3.54 -11.51
N ARG A 7 16.66 3.12 -11.21
CA ARG A 7 17.10 2.08 -10.27
C ARG A 7 16.05 1.06 -9.83
N ASP A 8 16.05 -0.03 -10.59
CA ASP A 8 15.93 -1.41 -10.15
C ASP A 8 16.48 -1.63 -8.72
N VAL A 9 15.59 -1.89 -7.78
CA VAL A 9 15.85 -2.72 -6.61
C VAL A 9 14.78 -3.81 -6.66
N ASP A 10 15.08 -4.81 -7.47
CA ASP A 10 14.38 -6.08 -7.56
C ASP A 10 14.71 -6.92 -6.32
N LEU A 11 13.72 -7.15 -5.46
CA LEU A 11 13.67 -8.28 -4.53
C LEU A 11 12.22 -8.79 -4.52
N GLU A 12 11.82 -9.41 -5.63
CA GLU A 12 10.71 -10.38 -5.74
C GLU A 12 9.27 -9.94 -5.39
N SER A 13 9.01 -8.64 -5.25
CA SER A 13 7.64 -8.11 -5.15
C SER A 13 7.24 -7.42 -6.45
N PRO A 14 6.05 -7.72 -7.03
CA PRO A 14 5.57 -7.11 -8.28
C PRO A 14 5.24 -5.61 -8.15
N VAL A 15 5.56 -4.99 -7.00
CA VAL A 15 5.19 -3.63 -6.62
C VAL A 15 6.38 -2.96 -5.92
N SER A 16 6.68 -1.72 -6.30
CA SER A 16 7.74 -0.94 -5.66
C SER A 16 7.18 -0.03 -4.57
N LEU A 17 7.82 0.01 -3.40
CA LEU A 17 7.39 0.85 -2.27
C LEU A 17 7.52 2.37 -2.53
N ASP A 18 8.29 2.76 -3.55
CA ASP A 18 8.39 4.15 -4.00
C ASP A 18 7.15 4.60 -4.76
N TRP A 19 6.36 3.68 -5.31
CA TRP A 19 5.16 4.01 -6.08
C TRP A 19 4.12 4.69 -5.22
N THR A 20 3.32 5.53 -5.86
CA THR A 20 2.14 6.14 -5.25
C THR A 20 0.94 5.19 -5.31
N LEU A 21 -0.06 5.43 -4.45
CA LEU A 21 -1.33 4.68 -4.47
C LEU A 21 -2.03 4.77 -5.84
N THR A 22 -1.95 5.91 -6.51
CA THR A 22 -2.51 6.07 -7.86
C THR A 22 -1.76 5.25 -8.90
N GLU A 23 -0.42 5.25 -8.87
CA GLU A 23 0.38 4.43 -9.80
C GLU A 23 0.14 2.93 -9.60
N LEU A 24 -0.03 2.49 -8.35
CA LEU A 24 -0.42 1.11 -8.06
C LEU A 24 -1.77 0.75 -8.70
N LEU A 25 -2.78 1.58 -8.48
CA LEU A 25 -4.13 1.31 -8.99
C LEU A 25 -4.18 1.35 -10.53
N ASP A 26 -3.45 2.27 -11.15
CA ASP A 26 -3.32 2.33 -12.61
C ASP A 26 -2.64 1.08 -13.17
N TRP A 27 -1.55 0.62 -12.53
CA TRP A 27 -0.86 -0.61 -12.92
C TRP A 27 -1.73 -1.86 -12.77
N ILE A 28 -2.56 -1.95 -11.72
CA ILE A 28 -3.52 -3.04 -11.54
C ILE A 28 -4.62 -2.95 -12.60
N ALA A 29 -5.17 -1.76 -12.87
CA ALA A 29 -6.22 -1.55 -13.85
C ALA A 29 -5.77 -1.88 -15.30
N ALA A 30 -4.47 -1.79 -15.58
CA ALA A 30 -3.92 -2.13 -16.89
C ALA A 30 -4.02 -3.61 -17.26
N ALA A 31 -4.24 -4.53 -16.30
CA ALA A 31 -4.47 -5.94 -16.59
C ALA A 31 -5.34 -6.63 -15.53
N ASP A 32 -6.49 -7.14 -15.94
CA ASP A 32 -7.48 -7.79 -15.04
C ASP A 32 -6.88 -8.94 -14.21
N ALA A 33 -5.95 -9.70 -14.78
CA ALA A 33 -5.21 -10.75 -14.08
C ALA A 33 -4.47 -10.25 -12.81
N ARG A 34 -4.02 -8.99 -12.79
CA ARG A 34 -3.35 -8.37 -11.64
C ARG A 34 -4.31 -8.05 -10.50
N CYS A 35 -5.59 -7.87 -10.81
CA CYS A 35 -6.65 -7.67 -9.81
C CYS A 35 -6.88 -8.95 -8.97
N HIS A 36 -6.51 -10.10 -9.53
CA HIS A 36 -6.58 -11.40 -8.89
C HIS A 36 -5.24 -11.91 -8.37
N ASP A 37 -4.17 -11.12 -8.46
CA ASP A 37 -2.84 -11.55 -8.04
C ASP A 37 -2.75 -11.62 -6.50
N GLU A 38 -2.62 -12.84 -6.01
CA GLU A 38 -2.57 -13.16 -4.59
C GLU A 38 -1.32 -12.59 -3.91
N ARG A 39 -0.23 -12.36 -4.65
CA ARG A 39 1.00 -11.76 -4.12
C ARG A 39 0.78 -10.31 -3.68
N LEU A 40 -0.24 -9.63 -4.23
CA LEU A 40 -0.61 -8.26 -3.87
C LEU A 40 -1.45 -8.18 -2.60
N LEU A 41 -2.03 -9.30 -2.13
CA LEU A 41 -2.94 -9.31 -0.98
C LEU A 41 -2.31 -8.68 0.26
N GLY A 42 -1.06 -9.02 0.58
CA GLY A 42 -0.39 -8.49 1.76
C GLY A 42 -0.19 -6.97 1.71
N ALA A 43 0.18 -6.43 0.54
CA ALA A 43 0.34 -5.00 0.36
C ALA A 43 -1.01 -4.26 0.39
N LEU A 44 -2.02 -4.80 -0.30
CA LEU A 44 -3.36 -4.22 -0.35
C LEU A 44 -4.07 -4.24 1.02
N ASP A 45 -3.90 -5.32 1.79
CA ASP A 45 -4.43 -5.46 3.16
C ASP A 45 -3.76 -4.45 4.11
N ALA A 46 -2.44 -4.29 4.02
CA ALA A 46 -1.72 -3.29 4.80
C ALA A 46 -2.19 -1.85 4.49
N ILE A 47 -2.40 -1.53 3.20
CA ILE A 47 -2.93 -0.24 2.78
C ILE A 47 -4.35 -0.02 3.30
N ASP A 48 -5.24 -1.01 3.16
CA ASP A 48 -6.61 -0.92 3.65
C ASP A 48 -6.62 -0.70 5.17
N ARG A 49 -5.80 -1.43 5.94
CA ARG A 49 -5.64 -1.21 7.38
C ARG A 49 -5.12 0.19 7.74
N ALA A 50 -4.19 0.73 6.95
CA ALA A 50 -3.66 2.07 7.21
C ALA A 50 -4.69 3.18 6.96
N LEU A 51 -5.53 3.00 5.93
CA LEU A 51 -6.48 4.03 5.49
C LEU A 51 -7.82 3.94 6.23
N ALA A 52 -8.37 2.74 6.34
CA ALA A 52 -9.60 2.45 7.08
C ALA A 52 -9.81 0.92 7.11
N PRO A 53 -9.48 0.23 8.21
CA PRO A 53 -9.57 -1.23 8.25
C PRO A 53 -11.01 -1.69 7.98
N THR A 54 -11.19 -2.50 6.93
CA THR A 54 -12.47 -3.19 6.73
C THR A 54 -12.65 -4.28 7.81
N THR A 55 -13.83 -4.37 8.41
CA THR A 55 -14.13 -5.35 9.49
C THR A 55 -14.26 -6.79 8.99
N ALA A 56 -14.10 -7.03 7.67
CA ALA A 56 -14.26 -8.33 7.05
C ALA A 56 -12.97 -9.16 7.09
N PRO A 57 -13.05 -10.49 7.27
CA PRO A 57 -11.88 -11.37 7.19
C PRO A 57 -11.29 -11.33 5.78
N THR A 58 -9.98 -11.04 5.71
CA THR A 58 -9.07 -10.99 4.55
C THR A 58 -9.76 -11.16 3.18
N PRO A 59 -10.35 -10.08 2.62
CA PRO A 59 -11.03 -10.17 1.35
C PRO A 59 -10.05 -10.41 0.18
N PRO A 60 -10.50 -10.98 -0.95
CA PRO A 60 -9.65 -11.21 -2.11
C PRO A 60 -9.12 -9.87 -2.69
N ALA A 61 -8.00 -9.91 -3.41
CA ALA A 61 -7.28 -8.72 -3.88
C ALA A 61 -8.20 -7.75 -4.66
N VAL A 62 -9.07 -8.29 -5.51
CA VAL A 62 -10.07 -7.53 -6.26
C VAL A 62 -11.02 -6.71 -5.38
N VAL A 63 -11.41 -7.23 -4.22
CA VAL A 63 -12.30 -6.52 -3.29
C VAL A 63 -11.54 -5.38 -2.62
N LEU A 64 -10.27 -5.57 -2.26
CA LEU A 64 -9.42 -4.51 -1.71
C LEU A 64 -9.19 -3.40 -2.75
N VAL A 65 -8.87 -3.75 -4.00
CA VAL A 65 -8.72 -2.78 -5.10
C VAL A 65 -10.00 -1.98 -5.32
N ARG A 66 -11.16 -2.65 -5.35
CA ARG A 66 -12.47 -1.99 -5.47
C ARG A 66 -12.82 -1.11 -4.28
N ALA A 67 -12.33 -1.41 -3.08
CA ALA A 67 -12.52 -0.56 -1.90
C ALA A 67 -11.59 0.65 -1.92
N LEU A 68 -10.36 0.50 -2.42
CA LEU A 68 -9.34 1.56 -2.48
C LEU A 68 -9.56 2.56 -3.61
N ALA A 69 -9.93 2.09 -4.80
CA ALA A 69 -10.15 2.95 -5.97
C ALA A 69 -11.10 4.14 -5.74
N PRO A 70 -12.31 3.97 -5.17
CA PRO A 70 -13.21 5.09 -4.92
C PRO A 70 -12.68 6.04 -3.83
N ARG A 71 -11.89 5.55 -2.87
CA ARG A 71 -11.28 6.40 -1.81
C ARG A 71 -10.19 7.29 -2.39
N VAL A 72 -9.33 6.73 -3.24
CA VAL A 72 -8.29 7.48 -3.96
C VAL A 72 -8.92 8.47 -4.95
N ALA A 73 -10.03 8.10 -5.59
CA ALA A 73 -10.77 9.01 -6.46
C ALA A 73 -11.46 10.16 -5.68
N ALA A 74 -11.98 9.88 -4.48
CA ALA A 74 -12.60 10.88 -3.62
C ALA A 74 -11.57 11.83 -2.98
N ASP A 75 -10.36 11.33 -2.68
CA ASP A 75 -9.27 12.10 -2.11
C ASP A 75 -7.95 11.91 -2.92
N PRO A 76 -7.65 12.81 -3.86
CA PRO A 76 -6.42 12.75 -4.66
C PRO A 76 -5.14 13.07 -3.87
N SER A 77 -5.25 13.51 -2.61
CA SER A 77 -4.08 13.63 -1.74
C SER A 77 -3.64 12.26 -1.20
N LEU A 78 -4.59 11.34 -0.95
CA LEU A 78 -4.29 9.93 -0.66
C LEU A 78 -3.59 9.26 -1.84
N GLY A 79 -4.07 9.50 -3.06
CA GLY A 79 -3.47 8.95 -4.28
C GLY A 79 -1.99 9.27 -4.47
N ARG A 80 -1.52 10.43 -3.96
CA ARG A 80 -0.13 10.89 -4.05
C ARG A 80 0.78 10.33 -2.94
N ARG A 81 0.23 9.63 -1.95
CA ARG A 81 1.03 9.02 -0.89
C ARG A 81 1.80 7.82 -1.43
N ARG A 82 3.05 7.68 -0.98
CA ARG A 82 3.91 6.55 -1.32
C ARG A 82 3.46 5.30 -0.56
N LEU A 83 3.53 4.15 -1.22
CA LEU A 83 3.16 2.87 -0.62
C LEU A 83 3.98 2.57 0.63
N GLY A 84 5.29 2.83 0.61
CA GLY A 84 6.16 2.61 1.77
C GLY A 84 5.78 3.44 3.00
N ASP A 85 5.30 4.67 2.80
CA ASP A 85 4.83 5.54 3.90
C ASP A 85 3.54 4.98 4.50
N VAL A 86 2.57 4.63 3.64
CA VAL A 86 1.26 4.10 4.06
C VAL A 86 1.37 2.73 4.75
N ILE A 87 2.16 1.81 4.19
CA ILE A 87 2.39 0.47 4.75
C ILE A 87 3.20 0.57 6.05
N GLY A 88 4.19 1.46 6.10
CA GLY A 88 4.98 1.72 7.31
C GLY A 88 4.15 2.28 8.47
N GLN A 89 3.06 3.01 8.19
CA GLN A 89 2.09 3.48 9.19
C GLN A 89 1.13 2.38 9.68
N ALA A 90 0.88 1.35 8.87
CA ALA A 90 0.00 0.22 9.22
C ALA A 90 0.68 -0.82 10.11
N ALA A 91 2.01 -0.93 10.01
CA ALA A 91 2.78 -1.71 10.97
C ALA A 91 2.64 -1.04 12.35
N PRO A 92 2.24 -1.75 13.41
CA PRO A 92 2.39 -1.21 14.75
C PRO A 92 3.87 -0.88 14.89
N ALA A 93 4.19 0.40 15.13
CA ALA A 93 5.54 0.79 15.48
C ALA A 93 6.05 -0.24 16.50
N PRO A 94 7.20 -0.90 16.29
CA PRO A 94 7.75 -1.72 17.35
C PRO A 94 7.83 -0.80 18.56
N ALA A 95 7.26 -1.24 19.68
CA ALA A 95 7.12 -0.45 20.89
C ALA A 95 8.50 -0.07 21.46
N GLU A 96 9.17 0.89 20.83
CA GLU A 96 10.45 1.46 21.23
C GLU A 96 10.24 2.87 21.77
N SER A 97 9.15 3.05 22.54
CA SER A 97 8.86 4.28 23.29
C SER A 97 8.41 4.03 24.73
N ALA A 98 8.57 2.81 25.25
CA ALA A 98 8.39 2.52 26.68
C ALA A 98 9.72 2.55 27.46
N ARG A 99 10.65 3.45 27.09
CA ARG A 99 11.89 3.71 27.84
C ARG A 99 11.95 5.16 28.32
N ALA A 100 10.91 5.61 29.01
CA ALA A 100 10.97 6.84 29.81
C ALA A 100 9.81 6.91 30.80
N LEU A 101 9.85 6.12 31.87
CA LEU A 101 9.18 6.41 33.15
C LEU A 101 9.59 5.36 34.20
N VAL A 102 10.71 5.62 34.87
CA VAL A 102 10.79 5.72 36.34
C VAL A 102 12.15 6.36 36.61
N ALA A 103 12.09 7.67 36.77
CA ALA A 103 13.06 8.43 37.54
C ALA A 103 12.48 8.56 38.96
N VAL A 104 13.37 8.44 39.94
CA VAL A 104 13.21 8.66 41.39
C VAL A 104 12.49 7.57 42.17
#